data_AF-A0A3P7MYE4-F1
#
_entry.id   AF-A0A3P7MYE4-F1
#
_cell.length_a   1.000
_cell.length_b   1.000
_cell.length_c   1.000
_cell.angle_alpha   90.00
_cell.angle_beta   90.00
_cell.angle_gamma   90.00
#
_symmetry.space_group_name_H-M   'P 1'
#
loop_
_entity.id
_entity.type
_entity.pdbx_description
1 polymer ?
#
loop_
_entity_poly.entity_id
_entity_poly.type
_entity_poly.pdbx_seq_one_letter_code
_entity_poly.pdbx_strand_id
1 'polypeptide(L)'
;MVLDHNLMREVLENEAPKFPPGTTSGYHALSYGWLVDQLIRHTDEKKRGIGQFFREEIAEPYGIDFHIGLNPSEEYRVAHTSPIKISVILKEIFHDYHVAVFLLRYFLTNEVTQRISSKLQHKLSMQDTPMKRTNNPSWLLANETAMNNPEHHAMEQAAALGIGNARSLAKMFNLVRMILY
;
A
#
# COMPACT_ATOMS: atom_id res chain seq x y z
N MET A 1 -6.84 5.82 -14.80
CA MET A 1 -6.12 6.88 -14.06
C MET A 1 -4.91 6.31 -13.33
N VAL A 2 -5.05 5.43 -12.34
CA VAL A 2 -3.91 4.96 -11.51
C VAL A 2 -2.84 4.15 -12.24
N LEU A 3 -3.17 3.56 -13.39
CA LEU A 3 -2.22 2.86 -14.27
C LEU A 3 -1.39 3.82 -15.16
N ASP A 4 -1.82 5.07 -15.30
CA ASP A 4 -1.13 6.08 -16.09
C ASP A 4 -0.23 6.91 -15.18
N HIS A 5 1.08 6.70 -15.30
CA HIS A 5 2.06 7.37 -14.46
C HIS A 5 2.11 8.89 -14.69
N ASN A 6 1.73 9.40 -15.87
CA ASN A 6 1.69 10.84 -16.13
C ASN A 6 0.52 11.51 -15.42
N LEU A 7 -0.65 10.86 -15.46
CA LEU A 7 -1.81 11.33 -14.70
C LEU A 7 -1.55 11.27 -13.19
N MET A 8 -0.92 10.17 -12.72
CA MET A 8 -0.56 10.07 -11.30
C MET A 8 0.46 11.12 -10.88
N ARG A 9 1.43 11.44 -11.74
CA ARG A 9 2.37 12.55 -11.51
C ARG A 9 1.62 13.87 -11.35
N GLU A 10 0.76 14.22 -12.30
CA GLU A 10 0.00 15.47 -12.28
C GLU A 10 -0.86 15.59 -11.01
N VAL A 11 -1.50 14.50 -10.59
CA VAL A 11 -2.28 14.47 -9.34
C VAL A 11 -1.39 14.74 -8.12
N LEU A 12 -0.22 14.10 -8.04
CA LEU A 12 0.68 14.25 -6.90
C LEU A 12 1.33 15.63 -6.86
N GLU A 13 1.72 16.19 -8.00
CA GLU A 13 2.35 17.51 -8.11
C GLU A 13 1.39 18.65 -7.74
N ASN A 14 0.11 18.49 -8.06
CA ASN A 14 -0.93 19.49 -7.74
C ASN A 14 -1.51 19.35 -6.32
N GLU A 15 -1.13 18.32 -5.57
CA GLU A 15 -1.65 18.09 -4.22
C GLU A 15 -0.92 18.96 -3.18
N ALA A 16 -1.65 19.89 -2.55
CA ALA A 16 -1.11 20.70 -1.47
C ALA A 16 -0.82 19.82 -0.22
N PRO A 17 0.36 19.94 0.42
CA PRO A 17 0.67 19.23 1.66
C PRO A 17 -0.37 19.52 2.74
N LYS A 18 -0.84 18.46 3.42
CA LYS A 18 -1.84 18.60 4.51
C LYS A 18 -1.28 19.29 5.76
N PHE A 19 0.04 19.25 5.92
CA PHE A 19 0.77 19.90 7.00
C PHE A 19 2.07 20.49 6.42
N PRO A 20 2.66 21.53 7.05
CA PRO A 20 3.93 22.08 6.60
C PRO A 20 5.02 21.00 6.58
N PRO A 21 5.80 20.86 5.48
CA PRO A 21 6.86 19.86 5.38
C PRO A 21 7.86 19.95 6.54
N GLY A 22 8.27 18.79 7.07
CA GLY A 22 9.21 18.70 8.19
C GLY A 22 8.62 18.93 9.59
N THR A 23 7.34 19.32 9.70
CA THR A 23 6.71 19.56 11.02
C THR A 23 6.03 18.33 11.63
N THR A 24 5.65 17.37 10.79
CA THR A 24 4.98 16.14 11.22
C THR A 24 5.21 15.02 10.19
N SER A 25 4.91 13.78 10.57
CA SER A 25 4.93 12.62 9.69
C SER A 25 3.53 12.02 9.56
N GLY A 26 3.10 11.80 8.31
CA GLY A 26 1.91 11.06 7.98
C GLY A 26 2.29 9.78 7.25
N TYR A 27 1.64 8.65 7.56
CA TYR A 27 1.85 7.43 6.80
C TYR A 27 1.18 7.53 5.42
N HIS A 28 2.00 7.66 4.37
CA HIS A 28 1.59 7.70 2.97
C HIS A 28 1.29 6.28 2.45
N ALA A 29 0.21 5.67 2.94
CA ALA A 29 -0.10 4.25 2.70
C ALA A 29 0.01 3.80 1.22
N LEU A 30 -0.37 4.68 0.28
CA LEU A 30 -0.36 4.38 -1.16
C LEU A 30 0.41 5.39 -1.99
N SER A 31 0.25 6.68 -1.68
CA SER A 31 0.94 7.75 -2.39
C SER A 31 2.45 7.63 -2.31
N TYR A 32 2.99 6.97 -1.29
CA TYR A 32 4.42 6.69 -1.19
C TYR A 32 4.95 5.93 -2.41
N GLY A 33 4.25 4.88 -2.85
CA GLY A 33 4.72 4.06 -3.96
C GLY A 33 4.78 4.84 -5.28
N TRP A 34 3.77 5.65 -5.56
CA TRP A 34 3.76 6.51 -6.75
C TRP A 34 4.75 7.68 -6.66
N LEU A 35 4.96 8.25 -5.47
CA LEU A 35 6.00 9.28 -5.28
C LEU A 35 7.38 8.71 -5.58
N VAL A 36 7.70 7.51 -5.08
CA VAL A 36 8.98 6.86 -5.36
C VAL A 36 9.11 6.48 -6.83
N ASP A 37 8.04 5.99 -7.47
CA ASP A 37 8.02 5.74 -8.91
C ASP A 37 8.34 7.01 -9.72
N GLN A 38 7.73 8.14 -9.38
CA GLN A 38 8.05 9.41 -10.05
C GLN A 38 9.50 9.83 -9.80
N LEU A 39 10.04 9.67 -8.59
CA LEU A 39 11.45 9.96 -8.34
C LEU A 39 12.36 9.13 -9.26
N ILE A 40 12.16 7.81 -9.31
CA ILE A 40 12.95 6.91 -10.16
C ILE A 40 12.85 7.32 -11.63
N ARG A 41 11.64 7.55 -12.15
CA ARG A 41 11.46 7.97 -13.56
C ARG A 41 12.20 9.26 -13.90
N HIS A 42 12.29 10.20 -12.97
CA HIS A 42 12.99 11.47 -13.19
C HIS A 42 14.51 11.34 -13.02
N THR A 43 14.99 10.52 -12.09
CA THR A 43 16.42 10.41 -11.77
C THR A 43 17.16 9.32 -12.54
N ASP A 44 16.47 8.25 -12.96
CA ASP A 44 17.06 7.17 -13.75
C ASP A 44 17.46 7.69 -15.14
N GLU A 45 18.64 7.30 -15.61
CA GLU A 45 19.16 7.72 -16.91
C GLU A 45 18.31 7.15 -18.05
N LYS A 46 17.84 5.91 -17.89
CA LYS A 46 16.99 5.21 -18.86
C LYS A 46 15.50 5.59 -18.73
N LYS A 47 15.14 6.46 -17.79
CA LYS A 47 13.76 6.92 -17.52
C LYS A 47 12.77 5.76 -17.29
N ARG A 48 13.24 4.68 -16.68
CA ARG A 48 12.41 3.49 -16.37
C ARG A 48 11.43 3.78 -15.24
N GLY A 49 10.32 3.02 -15.22
CA GLY A 49 9.43 2.95 -14.07
C GLY A 49 10.04 2.15 -12.91
N ILE A 50 9.44 2.25 -11.73
CA ILE A 50 9.91 1.55 -10.52
C ILE A 50 9.98 0.03 -10.70
N GLY A 51 9.01 -0.57 -11.40
CA GLY A 51 8.94 -2.01 -11.60
C GLY A 51 10.07 -2.51 -12.48
N GLN A 52 10.28 -1.85 -13.62
CA GLN A 52 11.39 -2.17 -14.52
C GLN A 52 12.75 -1.89 -13.88
N PHE A 53 12.93 -0.74 -13.21
CA PHE A 53 14.17 -0.42 -12.52
C PHE A 53 14.50 -1.46 -11.45
N PHE A 54 13.53 -1.80 -10.59
CA PHE A 54 13.71 -2.81 -9.56
C PHE A 54 14.09 -4.17 -10.17
N ARG A 55 13.40 -4.58 -11.25
CA ARG A 55 13.68 -5.85 -11.91
C ARG A 55 15.11 -5.93 -12.43
N GLU A 56 15.53 -4.94 -13.20
CA GLU A 56 16.84 -4.95 -13.90
C GLU A 56 18.02 -4.70 -12.95
N GLU A 57 17.88 -3.80 -11.97
CA GLU A 57 19.01 -3.37 -11.12
C GLU A 57 19.11 -4.18 -9.82
N ILE A 58 18.02 -4.84 -9.40
CA ILE A 58 17.96 -5.53 -8.10
C ILE A 58 17.48 -6.98 -8.29
N ALA A 59 16.34 -7.20 -8.94
CA ALA A 59 15.74 -8.53 -8.90
C ALA A 59 16.56 -9.57 -9.68
N GLU A 60 16.87 -9.27 -10.94
CA GLU A 60 17.61 -10.16 -11.84
C GLU A 60 19.06 -10.40 -11.37
N PRO A 61 19.87 -9.37 -11.01
CA PRO A 61 21.26 -9.58 -10.61
C PRO A 61 21.44 -10.47 -9.38
N TYR A 62 20.44 -10.50 -8.48
CA TYR A 62 20.50 -11.25 -7.22
C TYR A 62 19.57 -12.46 -7.19
N GLY A 63 18.91 -12.79 -8.30
CA GLY A 63 17.96 -13.91 -8.39
C GLY A 63 16.85 -13.82 -7.34
N ILE A 64 16.25 -12.64 -7.23
CA ILE A 64 15.11 -12.33 -6.37
C ILE A 64 13.85 -12.46 -7.22
N ASP A 65 12.98 -13.38 -6.83
CA ASP A 65 11.65 -13.54 -7.39
C ASP A 65 10.67 -12.71 -6.57
N PHE A 66 10.65 -11.41 -6.88
CA PHE A 66 9.75 -10.40 -6.34
C PHE A 66 9.43 -9.41 -7.48
N HIS A 67 8.18 -8.98 -7.57
CA HIS A 67 7.67 -8.20 -8.69
C HIS A 67 6.94 -6.97 -8.18
N ILE A 68 7.21 -5.83 -8.78
CA ILE A 68 6.42 -4.60 -8.68
C ILE A 68 5.83 -4.40 -10.08
N GLY A 69 4.54 -4.68 -10.24
CA GLY A 69 3.96 -4.92 -11.57
C GLY A 69 4.35 -6.30 -12.10
N LEU A 70 3.56 -7.31 -11.76
CA LEU A 70 3.76 -8.69 -12.20
C LEU A 70 3.50 -8.82 -13.70
N ASN A 71 4.39 -9.53 -14.41
CA ASN A 71 4.13 -9.88 -15.81
C ASN A 71 2.93 -10.84 -15.87
N PRO A 72 1.91 -10.59 -16.72
CA PRO A 72 0.77 -11.48 -16.87
C PRO A 72 1.14 -12.94 -17.18
N SER A 73 2.32 -13.19 -17.77
CA SER A 73 2.81 -14.56 -17.99
C SER A 73 3.09 -15.34 -16.70
N GLU A 74 3.31 -14.66 -15.58
CA GLU A 74 3.64 -15.24 -14.28
C GLU A 74 2.42 -15.40 -13.36
N GLU A 75 1.24 -14.96 -13.79
CA GLU A 75 0.00 -14.95 -12.99
C GLU A 75 -0.36 -16.34 -12.45
N TYR A 76 -0.03 -17.40 -13.20
CA TYR A 76 -0.28 -18.80 -12.80
C TYR A 76 0.43 -19.22 -11.50
N ARG A 77 1.43 -18.44 -11.05
CA ARG A 77 2.21 -18.68 -9.83
C ARG A 77 1.63 -17.97 -8.61
N VAL A 78 0.68 -17.04 -8.80
CA VAL A 78 0.12 -16.23 -7.72
C VAL A 78 -0.87 -17.05 -6.90
N ALA A 79 -0.62 -17.14 -5.60
CA ALA A 79 -1.54 -17.79 -4.68
C ALA A 79 -2.71 -16.86 -4.36
N HIS A 80 -3.93 -17.40 -4.34
CA HIS A 80 -5.11 -16.63 -3.98
C HIS A 80 -5.12 -16.33 -2.46
N THR A 81 -5.40 -15.08 -2.14
CA THR A 81 -5.72 -14.65 -0.78
C THR A 81 -7.18 -15.00 -0.46
N SER A 82 -7.46 -15.28 0.80
CA SER A 82 -8.82 -15.55 1.27
C SER A 82 -9.17 -14.60 2.41
N PRO A 83 -10.43 -14.16 2.50
CA PRO A 83 -10.84 -13.33 3.62
C PRO A 83 -10.71 -14.08 4.94
N ILE A 84 -10.51 -13.30 6.01
CA ILE A 84 -10.48 -13.85 7.36
C ILE A 84 -11.88 -14.38 7.68
N LYS A 85 -11.98 -15.67 7.97
CA LYS A 85 -13.26 -16.29 8.35
C LYS A 85 -13.71 -15.78 9.71
N ILE A 86 -15.01 -15.52 9.86
CA ILE A 86 -15.62 -15.13 11.15
C ILE A 86 -15.26 -16.13 12.27
N SER A 87 -15.18 -17.43 11.95
CA SER A 87 -14.78 -18.45 12.93
C SER A 87 -13.37 -18.25 13.49
N VAL A 88 -12.44 -17.73 12.67
CA VAL A 88 -11.09 -17.38 13.10
C VAL A 88 -11.15 -16.16 14.02
N ILE A 89 -11.90 -15.12 13.62
CA ILE A 89 -12.08 -13.92 14.46
C ILE A 89 -12.64 -14.29 15.84
N LEU A 90 -13.68 -15.14 15.89
CA LEU A 90 -14.26 -15.61 17.15
C LEU A 90 -13.23 -16.38 17.99
N LYS A 91 -12.45 -17.25 17.37
CA LYS A 91 -11.38 -17.99 18.06
C LYS A 91 -10.34 -17.05 18.65
N GLU A 92 -9.91 -16.03 17.91
CA GLU A 92 -8.96 -15.01 18.39
C GLU A 92 -9.56 -14.20 19.55
N ILE A 93 -10.84 -13.84 19.50
CA ILE A 93 -11.54 -13.15 20.61
C ILE A 93 -11.54 -14.01 21.89
N PHE A 94 -11.79 -15.31 21.77
CA PHE A 94 -11.77 -16.22 22.92
C PHE A 94 -10.35 -16.46 23.44
N HIS A 95 -9.35 -16.40 22.57
CA HIS A 95 -7.94 -16.57 22.94
C HIS A 95 -7.36 -15.32 23.61
N ASP A 96 -7.68 -14.13 23.07
CA ASP A 96 -7.22 -12.85 23.57
C ASP A 96 -8.35 -11.80 23.53
N TYR A 97 -8.84 -11.43 24.71
CA TYR A 97 -9.90 -10.43 24.85
C TYR A 97 -9.47 -9.03 24.34
N HIS A 98 -8.18 -8.75 24.18
CA HIS A 98 -7.71 -7.49 23.58
C HIS A 98 -8.17 -7.36 22.13
N VAL A 99 -8.36 -8.49 21.42
CA VAL A 99 -8.95 -8.48 20.07
C VAL A 99 -10.39 -7.98 20.14
N ALA A 100 -11.17 -8.42 21.12
CA ALA A 100 -12.53 -7.92 21.33
C ALA A 100 -12.55 -6.43 21.68
N VAL A 101 -11.65 -5.99 22.56
CA VAL A 101 -11.51 -4.57 22.93
C VAL A 101 -11.09 -3.72 21.73
N PHE A 102 -10.16 -4.20 20.90
CA PHE A 102 -9.73 -3.54 19.67
C PHE A 102 -10.88 -3.41 18.68
N LEU A 103 -11.59 -4.50 18.39
CA LEU A 103 -12.74 -4.48 17.47
C LEU A 103 -13.84 -3.56 17.99
N LEU A 104 -14.19 -3.64 19.28
CA LEU A 104 -15.17 -2.75 19.90
C LEU A 104 -14.75 -1.28 19.78
N ARG A 105 -13.48 -0.96 20.09
CA ARG A 105 -12.95 0.40 19.93
C ARG A 105 -13.02 0.85 18.48
N TYR A 106 -12.63 0.00 17.53
CA TYR A 106 -12.67 0.30 16.11
C TYR A 106 -14.09 0.64 15.64
N PHE A 107 -15.09 -0.19 15.97
CA PHE A 107 -16.47 0.06 15.57
C PHE A 107 -17.10 1.27 16.28
N LEU A 108 -16.86 1.45 17.58
CA LEU A 108 -17.37 2.59 18.33
C LEU A 108 -16.75 3.91 17.87
N THR A 109 -15.44 3.94 17.61
CA THR A 109 -14.80 5.15 17.06
C THR A 109 -15.31 5.46 15.66
N ASN A 110 -15.59 4.46 14.83
CA ASN A 110 -16.14 4.69 13.50
C ASN A 110 -17.57 5.29 13.54
N GLU A 111 -18.48 4.80 14.38
CA GLU A 111 -19.82 5.37 14.49
C GLU A 111 -19.86 6.75 15.17
N VAL A 112 -19.11 6.92 16.27
CA VAL A 112 -19.07 8.17 17.03
C VAL A 112 -18.37 9.28 16.24
N THR A 113 -17.27 8.96 15.55
CA THR A 113 -16.56 9.93 14.70
C THR A 113 -17.40 10.33 13.48
N GLN A 114 -18.19 9.42 12.91
CA GLN A 114 -19.12 9.79 11.84
C GLN A 114 -20.28 10.69 12.33
N ARG A 115 -20.86 10.42 13.50
CA ARG A 115 -21.95 11.23 14.08
C ARG A 115 -21.51 12.61 14.56
N ILE A 116 -20.30 12.75 15.10
CA ILE A 116 -19.77 14.03 15.58
C ILE A 116 -19.15 14.85 14.44
N SER A 117 -18.47 14.20 13.47
CA SER A 117 -17.77 14.94 12.42
C SER A 117 -18.71 15.70 11.47
N SER A 118 -19.94 15.23 11.22
CA SER A 118 -20.88 15.93 10.33
C SER A 118 -21.23 17.36 10.80
N LYS A 119 -21.08 17.68 12.09
CA LYS A 119 -21.42 19.01 12.66
C LYS A 119 -20.21 19.93 12.89
N LEU A 120 -18.98 19.42 12.91
CA LEU A 120 -17.77 20.21 13.22
C LEU A 120 -16.70 20.21 12.11
N GLN A 121 -16.93 19.50 10.99
CA GLN A 121 -15.98 19.25 9.90
C GLN A 121 -15.30 20.50 9.30
N HIS A 122 -15.89 21.70 9.40
CA HIS A 122 -15.30 22.90 8.81
C HIS A 122 -14.25 23.62 9.70
N LYS A 123 -14.14 23.30 11.00
CA LYS A 123 -13.37 24.14 11.95
C LYS A 123 -12.10 23.53 12.52
N LEU A 124 -11.84 22.25 12.30
CA LEU A 124 -10.63 21.59 12.79
C LEU A 124 -10.02 20.80 11.63
N SER A 125 -8.88 21.27 11.09
CA SER A 125 -8.04 20.56 10.11
C SER A 125 -7.31 19.36 10.74
N MET A 126 -7.96 18.70 11.69
CA MET A 126 -7.45 17.62 12.52
C MET A 126 -8.47 16.49 12.42
N GLN A 127 -8.30 15.66 11.39
CA GLN A 127 -8.66 14.23 11.32
C GLN A 127 -8.94 13.84 9.87
N ASP A 128 -7.88 13.54 9.11
CA ASP A 128 -7.99 12.50 8.10
C ASP A 128 -8.17 11.18 8.83
N THR A 129 -9.43 10.76 8.98
CA THR A 129 -9.80 9.50 9.60
C THR A 129 -9.07 8.34 8.88
N PRO A 130 -8.67 7.26 9.59
CA PRO A 130 -8.10 6.08 8.96
C PRO A 130 -8.92 5.60 7.75
N MET A 131 -10.24 5.77 7.80
CA MET A 131 -11.19 5.43 6.74
C MET A 131 -11.00 6.20 5.42
N LYS A 132 -10.58 7.48 5.45
CA LYS A 132 -10.30 8.25 4.22
C LYS A 132 -9.08 7.71 3.48
N ARG A 133 -8.10 7.16 4.22
CA ARG A 133 -6.89 6.54 3.66
C ARG A 133 -7.17 5.16 3.11
N THR A 134 -8.13 4.44 3.70
CA THR A 134 -8.51 3.10 3.22
C THR A 134 -9.47 3.15 2.03
N ASN A 135 -10.33 4.16 1.95
CA ASN A 135 -11.36 4.24 0.89
C ASN A 135 -10.90 5.01 -0.35
N ASN A 136 -9.65 5.47 -0.40
CA ASN A 136 -9.09 6.17 -1.55
C ASN A 136 -7.72 5.58 -1.95
N PRO A 137 -7.64 4.86 -3.08
CA PRO A 137 -8.69 4.67 -4.06
C PRO A 137 -9.66 3.56 -3.64
N SER A 138 -10.93 3.71 -4.04
CA SER A 138 -12.01 2.81 -3.63
C SER A 138 -11.78 1.35 -4.02
N TRP A 139 -11.01 1.08 -5.08
CA TRP A 139 -10.78 -0.27 -5.58
C TRP A 139 -9.80 -1.12 -4.74
N LEU A 140 -8.96 -0.51 -3.89
CA LEU A 140 -7.91 -1.26 -3.19
C LEU A 140 -8.44 -2.01 -1.96
N LEU A 141 -9.43 -1.46 -1.27
CA LEU A 141 -9.96 -2.01 -0.01
C LEU A 141 -11.48 -2.21 -0.02
N ALA A 142 -12.18 -1.96 -1.14
CA ALA A 142 -13.61 -2.21 -1.22
C ALA A 142 -13.98 -3.70 -1.34
N ASN A 143 -13.07 -4.56 -1.80
CA ASN A 143 -13.35 -5.99 -1.96
C ASN A 143 -12.24 -6.83 -1.32
N GLU A 144 -12.63 -7.81 -0.52
CA GLU A 144 -11.73 -8.83 0.07
C GLU A 144 -10.92 -9.61 -0.99
N THR A 145 -11.30 -9.48 -2.26
CA THR A 145 -10.68 -10.10 -3.43
C THR A 145 -9.88 -9.11 -4.29
N ALA A 146 -9.73 -7.85 -3.89
CA ALA A 146 -8.95 -6.86 -4.65
C ALA A 146 -7.50 -7.31 -4.85
N MET A 147 -6.94 -8.07 -3.90
CA MET A 147 -5.61 -8.68 -3.97
C MET A 147 -5.55 -9.98 -4.79
N ASN A 148 -6.67 -10.39 -5.39
CA ASN A 148 -6.75 -11.53 -6.30
C ASN A 148 -7.08 -11.08 -7.74
N ASN A 149 -7.12 -9.77 -8.01
CA ASN A 149 -7.37 -9.25 -9.35
C ASN A 149 -6.06 -9.17 -10.14
N PRO A 150 -5.90 -9.92 -11.26
CA PRO A 150 -4.70 -9.88 -12.09
C PRO A 150 -4.37 -8.47 -12.62
N GLU A 151 -5.37 -7.63 -12.85
CA GLU A 151 -5.14 -6.25 -13.30
C GLU A 151 -4.43 -5.42 -12.23
N HIS A 152 -4.68 -5.69 -10.95
CA HIS A 152 -3.99 -5.02 -9.85
C HIS A 152 -2.56 -5.57 -9.71
N HIS A 153 -2.35 -6.86 -9.93
CA HIS A 153 -1.01 -7.47 -9.87
C HIS A 153 -0.06 -6.87 -10.91
N ALA A 154 -0.56 -6.58 -12.11
CA ALA A 154 0.20 -5.96 -13.18
C ALA A 154 0.54 -4.48 -12.93
N MET A 155 -0.08 -3.83 -11.94
CA MET A 155 0.15 -2.41 -11.65
C MET A 155 1.46 -2.18 -10.89
N GLU A 156 2.24 -1.18 -11.33
CA GLU A 156 3.45 -0.72 -10.63
C GLU A 156 3.14 0.11 -9.37
N GLN A 157 2.49 -0.50 -8.37
CA GLN A 157 2.21 0.10 -7.07
C GLN A 157 3.09 -0.52 -5.97
N ALA A 158 4.27 0.06 -5.79
CA ALA A 158 5.30 -0.44 -4.89
C ALA A 158 4.95 -0.37 -3.39
N ALA A 159 3.95 0.41 -2.98
CA ALA A 159 3.57 0.52 -1.57
C ALA A 159 2.71 -0.65 -1.07
N ALA A 160 1.98 -1.33 -1.96
CA ALA A 160 0.94 -2.28 -1.55
C ALA A 160 0.81 -3.54 -2.41
N LEU A 161 1.25 -3.54 -3.66
CA LEU A 161 0.94 -4.62 -4.62
C LEU A 161 2.17 -5.44 -5.03
N GLY A 162 3.24 -5.40 -4.24
CA GLY A 162 4.42 -6.23 -4.49
C GLY A 162 4.10 -7.71 -4.32
N ILE A 163 4.47 -8.52 -5.31
CA ILE A 163 4.24 -9.97 -5.31
C ILE A 163 5.57 -10.70 -5.29
N GLY A 164 5.76 -11.58 -4.32
CA GLY A 164 6.96 -12.41 -4.26
C GLY A 164 6.84 -13.48 -3.18
N ASN A 165 7.98 -14.05 -2.80
CA ASN A 165 8.03 -15.11 -1.82
C ASN A 165 8.96 -14.77 -0.65
N ALA A 166 8.78 -15.47 0.47
CA ALA A 166 9.53 -15.23 1.70
C ALA A 166 11.06 -15.37 1.52
N ARG A 167 11.50 -16.27 0.63
CA ARG A 167 12.93 -16.47 0.33
C ARG A 167 13.53 -15.25 -0.37
N SER A 168 12.85 -14.73 -1.39
CA SER A 168 13.24 -13.53 -2.12
C SER A 168 13.27 -12.29 -1.21
N LEU A 169 12.25 -12.15 -0.37
CA LEU A 169 12.19 -11.05 0.61
C LEU A 169 13.36 -11.13 1.60
N ALA A 170 13.67 -12.32 2.13
CA ALA A 170 14.81 -12.53 3.01
C ALA A 170 16.14 -12.19 2.32
N LYS A 171 16.30 -12.57 1.04
CA LYS A 171 17.48 -12.19 0.24
C LYS A 171 17.62 -10.67 0.13
N MET A 172 16.53 -9.95 -0.18
CA MET A 172 16.56 -8.48 -0.28
C MET A 172 17.04 -7.83 1.02
N PHE A 173 16.48 -8.23 2.18
CA PHE A 173 16.92 -7.68 3.46
C PHE A 173 18.39 -8.01 3.78
N ASN A 174 18.86 -9.19 3.37
CA ASN A 174 20.27 -9.52 3.52
C ASN A 174 21.18 -8.64 2.65
N LEU A 175 20.78 -8.31 1.42
CA LEU A 175 21.54 -7.38 0.56
C LEU A 175 21.62 -5.99 1.19
N VAL A 176 20.50 -5.46 1.69
CA VAL A 176 20.49 -4.15 2.37
C VAL A 176 21.42 -4.16 3.58
N ARG A 177 21.41 -5.25 4.37
CA ARG A 177 22.34 -5.41 5.49
C ARG A 177 23.80 -5.34 5.05
N MET A 178 24.16 -6.00 3.96
CA MET A 178 25.54 -6.03 3.45
C MET A 178 26.02 -4.68 2.88
N ILE A 179 25.10 -3.77 2.54
CA ILE A 179 25.44 -2.42 2.06
C ILE A 179 25.64 -1.46 3.24
N LEU A 180 24.88 -1.65 4.32
CA LEU A 180 24.89 -0.75 5.48
C LEU A 180 25.97 -1.09 6.53
N TYR A 181 26.59 -2.27 6.44
CA TYR A 181 27.62 -2.77 7.35
C TYR A 181 28.75 -3.43 6.57
#